data_AF-A0A3D5Y1J7-F1
#
_entry.id   AF-A0A3D5Y1J7-F1
#
_cell.length_a   1.000
_cell.length_b   1.000
_cell.length_c   1.000
_cell.angle_alpha   90.00
_cell.angle_beta   90.00
_cell.angle_gamma   90.00
#
_symmetry.space_group_name_H-M   'P 1'
#
loop_
_entity.id
_entity.type
_entity.pdbx_description
1 polymer ?
#
loop_
_entity_poly.entity_id
_entity_poly.type
_entity_poly.pdbx_seq_one_letter_code
_entity_poly.pdbx_strand_id
1 'polypeptide(L)' 'LAGEAGVRLGQMSEFSLLLVAVAVQTQVMSASAAAFVQLATLITFVISSTVVVVRYPTPIALSDRLRRD' A
#
# COMPACT_ATOMS: atom_id res chain seq x y z
N LEU A 1 -5.66 -18.76 -2.40
CA LEU A 1 -6.08 -17.76 -3.41
C LEU A 1 -6.86 -16.60 -2.79
N ALA A 2 -8.03 -16.82 -2.17
CA ALA A 2 -8.82 -15.72 -1.57
C ALA A 2 -8.10 -14.92 -0.47
N GLY A 3 -7.33 -15.58 0.41
CA GLY A 3 -6.57 -14.90 1.46
C GLY A 3 -5.42 -14.02 0.95
N GLU A 4 -4.72 -14.45 -0.10
CA GLU A 4 -3.67 -13.65 -0.75
C GLU A 4 -4.28 -12.43 -1.47
N ALA A 5 -5.39 -12.63 -2.19
CA ALA A 5 -6.12 -11.56 -2.83
C ALA A 5 -6.60 -10.52 -1.81
N GLY A 6 -7.12 -10.95 -0.66
CA GLY A 6 -7.54 -10.05 0.42
C GLY A 6 -6.38 -9.22 0.99
N VAL A 7 -5.21 -9.82 1.21
CA VAL A 7 -4.03 -9.10 1.71
C VAL A 7 -3.53 -8.07 0.68
N ARG A 8 -3.51 -8.43 -0.60
CA ARG A 8 -3.10 -7.52 -1.69
C ARG A 8 -4.10 -6.38 -1.89
N LEU A 9 -5.40 -6.65 -1.78
CA LEU A 9 -6.47 -5.63 -1.89
C LEU A 9 -6.57 -4.71 -0.67
N GLY A 10 -6.13 -5.17 0.50
CA GLY A 10 -6.08 -4.37 1.73
C GLY A 10 -4.96 -3.31 1.76
N GLN A 11 -4.09 -3.29 0.74
CA GLN A 11 -3.11 -2.22 0.59
C GLN A 11 -3.79 -0.90 0.29
N MET A 12 -3.44 0.13 1.04
CA MET A 12 -3.87 1.49 0.74
C MET A 12 -3.40 1.85 -0.67
N SER A 13 -4.34 2.13 -1.56
CA SER A 13 -4.10 2.34 -2.98
C SER A 13 -3.49 3.72 -3.26
N GLU A 14 -2.77 3.88 -4.38
CA GLU A 14 -2.34 5.18 -4.93
C GLU A 14 -3.51 6.17 -5.01
N PHE A 15 -4.73 5.66 -5.22
CA PHE A 15 -5.97 6.42 -5.18
C PHE A 15 -6.18 7.21 -3.88
N SER A 16 -5.69 6.71 -2.73
CA SER A 16 -5.77 7.43 -1.46
C SER A 16 -4.93 8.72 -1.46
N LEU A 17 -3.79 8.74 -2.15
CA LEU A 17 -2.97 9.95 -2.29
C LEU A 17 -3.67 11.00 -3.17
N LEU A 18 -4.35 10.55 -4.24
CA LEU A 18 -5.18 11.42 -5.08
C LEU A 18 -6.35 12.02 -4.29
N LEU A 19 -7.02 11.23 -3.45
CA LEU A 19 -8.11 11.71 -2.60
C LEU A 19 -7.64 12.79 -1.62
N VAL A 20 -6.46 12.59 -1.00
CA VAL A 20 -5.85 13.59 -0.12
C VAL A 20 -5.48 14.85 -0.90
N ALA A 21 -4.90 14.72 -2.10
CA ALA A 21 -4.57 15.87 -2.95
C ALA A 21 -5.81 16.70 -3.29
N VAL A 22 -6.92 16.06 -3.63
CA VAL A 22 -8.20 16.74 -3.87
C VAL A 22 -8.72 17.43 -2.60
N ALA A 23 -8.69 16.76 -1.45
CA ALA A 23 -9.18 17.33 -0.18
C ALA A 23 -8.37 18.55 0.30
N VAL A 24 -7.06 18.56 0.02
CA VAL A 24 -6.20 19.73 0.25
C VAL A 24 -6.56 20.85 -0.73
N GLN A 25 -6.77 20.54 -2.01
CA GLN A 25 -7.10 21.52 -3.03
C GLN A 25 -8.48 22.17 -2.80
N THR A 26 -9.44 21.42 -2.26
CA THR A 26 -10.77 21.92 -1.89
C THR A 26 -10.81 22.59 -0.50
N GLN A 27 -9.67 22.70 0.19
CA GLN A 27 -9.54 23.30 1.52
C GLN A 27 -10.42 22.61 2.59
N VAL A 28 -10.78 21.34 2.38
CA VAL A 28 -11.54 20.53 3.33
C VAL A 28 -10.62 19.86 4.36
N MET A 29 -9.31 19.80 4.08
CA MET A 29 -8.30 19.16 4.91
C MET A 29 -7.17 20.12 5.26
N SER A 30 -6.75 20.11 6.54
CA SER A 30 -5.57 20.88 6.98
C SER A 30 -4.27 20.24 6.48
N ALA A 31 -3.21 21.04 6.39
CA ALA A 31 -1.89 20.55 5.99
C ALA A 31 -1.35 19.43 6.93
N SER A 32 -1.61 19.55 8.24
CA SER A 32 -1.20 18.53 9.21
C SER A 32 -1.97 17.21 9.03
N ALA A 33 -3.28 17.27 8.75
CA ALA A 33 -4.08 16.09 8.46
C ALA A 33 -3.63 15.42 7.16
N ALA A 34 -3.36 16.21 6.12
CA ALA A 34 -2.84 15.70 4.85
C ALA A 34 -1.49 14.99 5.02
N ALA A 35 -0.57 15.59 5.77
CA ALA A 35 0.74 15.00 6.07
C ALA A 35 0.59 13.69 6.86
N PHE A 36 -0.32 13.63 7.83
CA PHE A 36 -0.59 12.42 8.60
C PHE A 36 -1.12 11.28 7.72
N VAL A 37 -2.12 11.57 6.88
CA VAL A 37 -2.70 10.56 5.98
C VAL A 37 -1.66 10.09 4.96
N GLN A 38 -0.90 11.00 4.34
CA GLN A 38 0.17 10.63 3.41
C GLN A 38 1.23 9.74 4.06
N LEU A 39 1.67 10.08 5.27
CA LEU A 39 2.62 9.27 6.01
C LEU A 39 2.06 7.87 6.31
N ALA A 40 0.80 7.79 6.77
CA ALA A 40 0.12 6.53 7.02
C ALA A 40 -0.01 5.69 5.74
N THR A 41 -0.32 6.32 4.60
CA THR A 41 -0.39 5.66 3.29
C THR A 41 0.95 5.07 2.89
N LEU A 42 2.04 5.84 2.99
CA LEU A 42 3.38 5.38 2.64
C LEU A 42 3.85 4.23 3.53
N ILE A 43 3.68 4.35 4.86
CA ILE A 43 4.07 3.31 5.81
C ILE A 43 3.30 2.01 5.53
N THR A 44 1.99 2.11 5.35
CA THR A 44 1.15 0.95 5.05
C THR A 44 1.54 0.30 3.71
N PHE A 45 1.84 1.12 2.71
CA PHE A 45 2.27 0.64 1.39
C PHE A 45 3.59 -0.14 1.47
N VAL A 46 4.61 0.42 2.13
CA VAL A 46 5.92 -0.23 2.30
C VAL A 46 5.80 -1.52 3.12
N ILE A 47 5.12 -1.47 4.27
CA ILE A 47 4.99 -2.64 5.15
C ILE A 47 4.22 -3.74 4.43
N SER A 48 3.07 -3.42 3.85
CA SER A 48 2.25 -4.44 3.21
C SER A 48 2.92 -5.03 1.97
N SER A 49 3.60 -4.21 1.15
CA SER A 49 4.37 -4.70 0.00
C SER A 49 5.48 -5.68 0.45
N THR A 50 6.20 -5.33 1.51
CA THR A 50 7.24 -6.19 2.09
C THR A 50 6.67 -7.51 2.60
N VAL A 51 5.57 -7.45 3.36
CA VAL A 51 4.89 -8.64 3.89
C VAL A 51 4.40 -9.54 2.75
N VAL A 52 3.83 -8.96 1.69
CA VAL A 52 3.35 -9.73 0.54
C VAL A 52 4.49 -10.46 -0.16
N VAL A 53 5.60 -9.78 -0.45
CA VAL A 53 6.76 -10.36 -1.15
C VAL A 53 7.42 -11.48 -0.34
N VAL A 54 7.50 -11.33 0.99
CA VAL A 54 8.12 -12.34 1.87
C VAL A 54 7.19 -13.54 2.13
N ARG A 55 5.86 -13.34 2.13
CA ARG A 55 4.88 -14.36 2.54
C ARG A 55 4.26 -15.12 1.38
N TYR A 56 4.18 -14.53 0.18
CA TYR A 56 3.52 -15.13 -0.98
C TYR A 56 4.49 -15.31 -2.15
N PRO A 57 4.32 -16.36 -2.97
CA PRO A 57 5.16 -16.57 -4.14
C PRO A 57 5.02 -15.40 -5.09
N THR A 58 6.14 -14.77 -5.44
CA THR A 58 6.20 -13.64 -6.37
C THR A 58 7.25 -13.92 -7.46
N PRO A 59 7.06 -13.41 -8.70
CA PRO A 59 8.02 -13.64 -9.78
C PRO A 59 9.44 -13.12 -9.47
N ILE A 60 9.51 -12.12 -8.57
CA ILE A 60 10.73 -11.42 -8.14
C ILE A 60 11.12 -11.84 -6.71
N ALA A 61 10.71 -13.03 -6.26
CA ALA A 61 10.97 -13.47 -4.89
C ALA A 61 12.48 -13.61 -4.63
N LEU A 62 12.91 -13.13 -3.45
CA LEU A 62 14.31 -13.17 -3.00
C LEU A 62 14.81 -14.58 -2.63
N SER A 63 13.92 -15.59 -2.59
CA SER A 63 14.29 -16.97 -2.32
C SER A 63 13.74 -17.89 -3.40
N ASP A 64 14.53 -18.88 -3.83
CA ASP A 64 14.13 -19.83 -4.87
C ASP A 64 12.90 -20.67 -4.48
N ARG A 65 12.62 -20.84 -3.18
CA ARG A 65 11.41 -21.52 -2.67
C ARG A 65 10.10 -20.73 -2.87
N LEU A 66 10.20 -19.42 -3.07
CA LEU A 66 9.06 -18.52 -3.31
C LEU A 66 9.00 -18.03 -4.77
N ARG A 67 10.00 -18.36 -5.60
CA ARG A 67 9.91 -18.18 -7.04
C ARG A 67 8.85 -19.14 -7.56
N ARG A 68 7.82 -18.58 -8.19
CA ARG A 68 6.99 -19.32 -9.13
C ARG A 68 7.57 -19.07 -10.51
N ASP A 69 8.05 -20.15 -11.12
CA ASP A 69 8.41 -20.24 -12.53
C ASP A 69 7.22 -19.87 -13.42
#